data_AF-A0A0K2RX48-F1
#
_entry.id   AF-A0A0K2RX48-F1
#
_cell.length_a   1.000
_cell.length_b   1.000
_cell.length_c   1.000
_cell.angle_alpha   90.00
_cell.angle_beta   90.00
_cell.angle_gamma   90.00
#
_symmetry.space_group_name_H-M   'P 1'
#
loop_
_entity.id
_entity.type
_entity.pdbx_description
1 polymer ?
#
loop_
_entity_poly.entity_id
_entity_poly.type
_entity_poly.pdbx_seq_one_letter_code
_entity_poly.pdbx_strand_id
1 'polypeptide(L)' 'MKINNDLLERGEELLKNSDNKYLTIVKLAKYAKLIILQDLNSVKQQKTVKPLVNSIYNFDKFQKPE' A
#
# COMPACT_ATOMS: atom_id res chain seq x y z
N MET A 1 -8.37 -5.16 16.20
CA MET A 1 -8.59 -6.30 15.28
C MET A 1 -9.32 -5.90 13.99
N LYS A 2 -10.25 -4.92 14.00
CA LYS A 2 -10.96 -4.44 12.78
C LYS A 2 -10.06 -3.94 11.63
N ILE A 3 -9.03 -3.15 11.93
CA ILE A 3 -8.12 -2.55 10.93
C ILE A 3 -7.46 -3.59 10.00
N ASN A 4 -7.14 -4.79 10.50
CA ASN A 4 -6.49 -5.81 9.68
C ASN A 4 -7.47 -6.46 8.68
N ASN A 5 -8.76 -6.54 9.01
CA ASN A 5 -9.76 -7.12 8.14
C ASN A 5 -10.11 -6.17 7.00
N ASP A 6 -10.24 -4.87 7.28
CA ASP A 6 -10.54 -3.85 6.26
C ASP A 6 -9.41 -3.75 5.21
N LEU A 7 -8.15 -3.94 5.62
CA LEU A 7 -7.00 -3.96 4.70
C LEU A 7 -6.95 -5.22 3.84
N LEU A 8 -7.35 -6.36 4.41
CA LEU A 8 -7.42 -7.62 3.69
C LEU A 8 -8.48 -7.51 2.60
N GLU A 9 -9.68 -7.04 2.96
CA GLU A 9 -10.80 -6.84 2.03
C GLU A 9 -10.42 -5.89 0.89
N ARG A 10 -9.78 -4.76 1.21
CA ARG A 10 -9.28 -3.83 0.18
C ARG A 10 -8.22 -4.44 -0.72
N GLY A 11 -7.32 -5.26 -0.17
CA GLY A 11 -6.33 -5.99 -0.96
C GLY A 11 -6.99 -6.97 -1.93
N GLU A 12 -8.04 -7.67 -1.49
CA GLU A 12 -8.82 -8.59 -2.31
C GLU A 12 -9.60 -7.87 -3.42
N GLU A 13 -10.20 -6.72 -3.13
CA GLU A 13 -10.90 -5.89 -4.13
C GLU A 13 -9.95 -5.41 -5.24
N LEU A 14 -8.75 -4.94 -4.87
CA LEU A 14 -7.74 -4.50 -5.84
C LEU A 14 -7.29 -5.64 -6.76
N LEU A 15 -7.18 -6.86 -6.23
CA LEU A 15 -6.85 -8.03 -7.05
C LEU A 15 -8.01 -8.46 -7.94
N LYS A 16 -9.24 -8.41 -7.42
CA LYS A 16 -10.45 -8.78 -8.15
C LYS A 16 -10.70 -7.89 -9.36
N ASN A 17 -10.45 -6.59 -9.21
CA ASN A 17 -10.67 -5.59 -10.26
C ASN A 17 -9.46 -5.38 -11.19
N SER A 18 -8.39 -6.17 -11.04
CA SER A 18 -7.20 -6.02 -11.88
C SER A 18 -7.19 -6.96 -13.08
N ASP A 19 -6.79 -6.42 -14.24
CA ASP A 19 -6.63 -7.19 -15.47
C ASP A 19 -5.51 -8.25 -15.37
N ASN A 20 -4.47 -7.97 -14.56
CA ASN A 20 -3.38 -8.90 -14.31
C ASN A 20 -3.01 -8.92 -12.82
N LYS A 21 -3.47 -9.98 -12.14
CA LYS A 21 -3.28 -10.17 -10.69
C LYS A 21 -1.82 -10.24 -10.29
N TYR A 22 -0.97 -10.94 -11.04
CA TYR A 22 0.46 -11.06 -10.74
C TYR A 22 1.17 -9.70 -10.81
N LEU A 23 0.89 -8.92 -11.85
CA LEU A 23 1.43 -7.57 -11.98
C LEU A 23 0.96 -6.66 -10.85
N THR A 24 -0.30 -6.76 -10.46
CA THR A 24 -0.88 -6.00 -9.34
C THR A 24 -0.20 -6.34 -8.02
N ILE A 25 0.04 -7.63 -7.73
CA ILE A 25 0.79 -8.07 -6.54
C ILE A 25 2.20 -7.47 -6.53
N VAL A 26 2.91 -7.53 -7.67
CA VAL A 26 4.27 -6.96 -7.78
C VAL A 26 4.26 -5.44 -7.55
N LYS A 27 3.26 -4.73 -8.10
CA LYS A 27 3.10 -3.28 -7.86
C LYS A 27 2.84 -2.98 -6.39
N LEU A 28 1.91 -3.69 -5.74
CA LEU A 28 1.60 -3.52 -4.31
C LEU A 28 2.84 -3.75 -3.44
N ALA A 29 3.59 -4.83 -3.69
CA ALA A 29 4.84 -5.10 -2.97
C ALA A 29 5.89 -4.01 -3.19
N LYS A 30 6.03 -3.48 -4.41
CA LYS A 30 6.93 -2.36 -4.72
C LYS A 30 6.53 -1.09 -3.97
N TYR A 31 5.24 -0.76 -3.92
CA TYR A 31 4.73 0.38 -3.17
C TYR A 31 4.97 0.23 -1.66
N ALA A 32 4.68 -0.94 -1.09
CA ALA A 32 4.97 -1.21 0.32
C ALA A 32 6.45 -0.99 0.63
N LYS A 33 7.36 -1.49 -0.23
CA LYS A 33 8.80 -1.27 -0.10
C LYS A 33 9.19 0.21 -0.18
N LEU A 34 8.63 0.95 -1.14
CA LEU A 34 8.90 2.39 -1.28
C LEU A 34 8.47 3.17 -0.04
N ILE A 35 7.33 2.82 0.55
CA ILE A 35 6.90 3.48 1.79
C ILE A 35 7.79 3.12 2.96
N ILE A 36 8.27 1.86 3.09
CA ILE A 36 9.27 1.53 4.11
C ILE A 36 10.52 2.40 3.93
N LEU A 37 10.98 2.60 2.69
CA LEU A 37 12.18 3.39 2.39
C LEU A 37 11.96 4.89 2.58
N GLN A 38 10.80 5.42 2.19
CA GLN A 38 10.40 6.80 2.46
C GLN A 38 10.23 7.04 3.96
N ASP A 39 9.63 6.08 4.67
CA ASP A 39 9.57 6.09 6.13
C ASP A 39 10.96 6.05 6.72
N LEU A 40 11.90 5.22 6.25
CA LEU A 40 13.28 5.25 6.74
C LEU A 40 13.96 6.62 6.52
N ASN A 41 13.67 7.27 5.40
CA ASN A 41 14.15 8.64 5.12
C ASN A 41 13.44 9.70 5.98
N SER A 42 12.17 9.48 6.34
CA SER A 42 11.38 10.38 7.20
C SER A 42 11.51 10.07 8.69
N VAL A 43 11.99 8.89 9.10
CA VAL A 43 12.17 8.36 10.48
C VAL A 43 13.36 8.99 11.20
N LYS A 44 13.98 10.03 10.62
CA LYS A 44 14.52 11.11 11.46
C LYS A 44 13.43 11.80 12.30
N GLN A 45 12.15 11.63 11.97
CA GLN A 45 10.99 12.20 12.65
C GLN A 45 9.76 11.25 12.57
N GLN A 46 9.57 10.48 13.64
CA GLN A 46 8.27 10.05 14.20
C GLN A 46 7.55 8.77 13.70
N LYS A 47 7.44 7.84 14.67
CA LYS A 47 6.33 6.92 15.01
C LYS A 47 5.69 6.05 13.91
N THR A 48 6.19 4.82 13.83
CA THR A 48 5.44 3.53 13.92
C THR A 48 4.04 3.44 13.29
N VAL A 49 3.87 3.84 12.03
CA VAL A 49 2.76 3.33 11.19
C VAL A 49 3.32 2.24 10.30
N LYS A 50 2.69 1.05 10.29
CA LYS A 50 3.16 -0.09 9.49
C LYS A 50 3.12 0.26 7.99
N PRO A 51 4.25 0.25 7.27
CA PRO A 51 4.35 0.80 5.91
C PRO A 51 3.39 0.21 4.87
N LEU A 52 3.03 -1.08 5.01
CA LEU A 52 2.06 -1.73 4.14
C LEU A 52 0.66 -1.08 4.24
N VAL A 53 0.24 -0.71 5.46
CA VAL A 53 -1.06 -0.05 5.71
C VAL A 53 -1.13 1.29 4.98
N ASN A 54 -0.05 2.05 5.06
CA ASN A 54 0.06 3.36 4.41
C ASN A 54 0.09 3.24 2.87
N SER A 55 0.62 2.12 2.34
CA SER A 55 0.66 1.87 0.88
C SER A 55 -0.71 1.58 0.30
N ILE A 56 -1.51 0.78 1.03
CA ILE A 56 -2.88 0.47 0.64
C ILE A 56 -3.74 1.73 0.70
N TYR A 57 -3.58 2.56 1.73
CA TYR A 57 -4.40 3.77 1.91
C TYR A 57 -4.15 4.85 0.84
N ASN A 58 -2.89 5.03 0.40
CA ASN A 58 -2.55 6.09 -0.54
C ASN A 58 -2.48 5.63 -2.00
N PHE A 59 -2.69 4.35 -2.30
CA PHE A 59 -2.61 3.80 -3.66
C PHE A 59 -3.49 4.58 -4.67
N ASP A 60 -4.71 4.93 -4.29
CA ASP A 60 -5.65 5.65 -5.16
C ASP A 60 -5.24 7.12 -5.41
N LYS A 61 -4.45 7.71 -4.50
CA LYS A 61 -3.93 9.07 -4.67
C LYS A 61 -2.80 9.14 -5.70
N PHE A 62 -2.07 8.04 -5.88
CA PHE A 62 -0.98 7.94 -6.86
C PHE A 62 -1.45 7.52 -8.26
N GLN A 63 -2.74 7.22 -8.44
CA GLN A 63 -3.31 6.80 -9.74
C GLN A 63 -3.96 7.93 -10.54
N LYS A 64 -4.03 9.17 -10.05
CA LYS A 64 -4.51 10.29 -10.87
C LYS A 64 -3.38 10.78 -11.78
N PRO A 65 -3.54 10.70 -13.12
CA PRO A 65 -2.67 11.39 -14.04
C PRO A 65 -3.03 12.88 -14.02
N GLU A 66 -2.00 13.75 -14.00
CA GLU A 66 -2.12 15.11 -14.54
C GLU A 66 -2.35 15.05 -16.05
#